data_AF-A0A161M839-F1
#
_entry.id   AF-A0A161M839-F1
#
_cell.length_a   1.000
_cell.length_b   1.000
_cell.length_c   1.000
_cell.angle_alpha   90.00
_cell.angle_beta   90.00
_cell.angle_gamma   90.00
#
_symmetry.space_group_name_H-M   'P 1'
#
loop_
_entity.id
_entity.type
_entity.pdbx_description
1 polymer ?
#
loop_
_entity_poly.entity_id
_entity_poly.type
_entity_poly.pdbx_seq_one_letter_code
_entity_poly.pdbx_strand_id
1 'polypeptide(L)'
;EFVQQLLSRMCHYQHGHINSFLKPMLQRDFISLLPQKGLDHVAENILSYLYADSLCSAELVCKEWYRVISEGMLWKKLIERKVRTDSLWRGLAERRSWIQYLFKPKPGKTHPNHKFYRSLFPKIIADIESIENNWRLGRHNLQRINCRSENSKGVYCLQYDDHKIVSGL
;
A
#
# COMPACT_ATOMS: atom_id res chain seq x y z
N GLU A 1 -22.72 24.04 -31.39
CA GLU A 1 -24.16 24.36 -31.55
C GLU A 1 -24.97 23.30 -32.29
N PHE A 2 -24.65 22.94 -33.53
CA PHE A 2 -25.46 22.00 -34.34
C PHE A 2 -25.73 20.65 -33.65
N VAL A 3 -24.69 19.97 -33.16
CA VAL A 3 -24.83 18.66 -32.48
C VAL A 3 -25.68 18.78 -31.21
N GLN A 4 -25.59 19.89 -30.48
CA GLN A 4 -26.35 20.12 -29.27
C GLN A 4 -27.84 20.35 -29.55
N GLN A 5 -28.18 21.12 -30.60
CA GLN A 5 -29.56 21.28 -31.06
C GLN A 5 -30.16 19.98 -31.64
N LEU A 6 -29.32 19.17 -32.30
CA LEU A 6 -29.73 17.87 -32.82
C LEU A 6 -30.05 16.91 -31.67
N LEU A 7 -29.18 16.84 -30.66
CA LEU A 7 -29.39 16.04 -29.45
C LEU A 7 -30.60 16.52 -28.65
N SER A 8 -30.84 17.83 -28.51
CA SER A 8 -31.98 18.34 -27.74
C SER A 8 -33.35 18.03 -28.37
N ARG A 9 -33.40 17.67 -29.66
CA ARG A 9 -34.64 17.32 -30.39
C ARG A 9 -34.90 15.82 -30.46
N MET A 10 -33.97 14.99 -29.98
CA MET A 10 -34.09 13.54 -30.01
C MET A 10 -34.94 13.01 -28.86
N CYS A 11 -35.62 11.89 -29.10
CA CYS A 11 -36.35 11.17 -28.07
C CYS A 11 -35.42 10.27 -27.24
N HIS A 12 -35.90 9.79 -26.09
CA HIS A 12 -35.13 8.95 -25.17
C HIS A 12 -34.54 7.69 -25.84
N TYR A 13 -35.27 7.07 -26.78
CA TYR A 13 -34.76 5.91 -27.52
C TYR A 13 -33.56 6.26 -28.42
N GLN A 14 -33.64 7.39 -29.13
CA GLN A 14 -32.55 7.89 -29.98
C GLN A 14 -31.33 8.30 -29.16
N HIS A 15 -31.55 8.92 -27.99
CA HIS A 15 -30.47 9.17 -27.02
C HIS A 15 -29.80 7.88 -26.56
N GLY A 16 -30.57 6.83 -26.28
CA GLY A 16 -30.03 5.51 -25.95
C GLY A 16 -29.15 4.94 -27.06
N HIS A 17 -29.60 5.05 -28.31
CA HIS A 17 -28.85 4.56 -29.49
C HIS A 17 -27.54 5.34 -29.70
N ILE A 18 -27.60 6.68 -29.65
CA ILE A 18 -26.41 7.53 -29.76
C ILE A 18 -25.45 7.29 -28.60
N ASN A 19 -25.96 7.16 -27.37
CA ASN A 19 -25.12 6.89 -26.21
C ASN A 19 -24.38 5.55 -26.34
N SER A 20 -25.06 4.47 -26.76
CA SER A 20 -24.40 3.19 -27.03
C SER A 20 -23.35 3.27 -28.15
N PHE A 21 -23.60 4.10 -29.17
CA PHE A 21 -22.64 4.31 -30.26
C PHE A 21 -21.42 5.15 -29.84
N LEU A 22 -21.63 6.22 -29.07
CA LEU A 22 -20.59 7.16 -28.66
C LEU A 22 -19.78 6.69 -27.45
N LYS A 23 -20.39 5.98 -26.50
CA LYS A 23 -19.75 5.58 -25.23
C LYS A 23 -18.42 4.82 -25.44
N PRO A 24 -18.28 3.88 -26.39
CA PRO A 24 -17.00 3.21 -26.69
C PRO A 24 -15.93 4.14 -27.27
N MET A 25 -16.32 5.29 -27.86
CA MET A 25 -15.41 6.30 -28.41
C MET A 25 -14.97 7.33 -27.37
N LEU A 26 -15.80 7.56 -26.35
CA LEU A 26 -15.57 8.56 -25.31
C LEU A 26 -14.96 8.00 -24.02
N GLN A 27 -15.22 6.72 -23.71
CA GLN A 27 -14.75 6.06 -22.50
C GLN A 27 -14.06 4.75 -22.87
N ARG A 28 -12.90 4.50 -22.25
CA ARG A 28 -12.18 3.24 -22.36
C ARG A 28 -11.83 2.70 -20.99
N ASP A 29 -12.13 1.44 -20.79
CA ASP A 29 -11.67 0.70 -19.62
C ASP A 29 -10.24 0.22 -19.87
N PHE A 30 -9.26 1.09 -19.57
CA PHE A 30 -7.84 0.78 -19.77
C PHE A 30 -7.40 -0.47 -19.00
N ILE A 31 -7.95 -0.68 -17.81
CA ILE A 31 -7.54 -1.79 -16.94
C ILE A 31 -8.02 -3.12 -17.50
N SER A 32 -9.19 -3.18 -18.15
CA SER A 32 -9.65 -4.39 -18.83
C SER A 32 -9.08 -4.55 -20.25
N LEU A 33 -8.83 -3.44 -20.97
CA LEU A 33 -8.38 -3.48 -22.36
C LEU A 33 -6.88 -3.78 -22.52
N LEU A 34 -6.04 -3.29 -21.60
CA LEU A 34 -4.59 -3.51 -21.68
C LEU A 34 -4.19 -5.00 -21.54
N PRO A 35 -4.73 -5.77 -20.57
CA PRO A 35 -4.53 -7.22 -20.51
C PRO A 35 -4.92 -7.97 -21.78
N GLN A 36 -6.02 -7.58 -22.44
CA GLN A 36 -6.46 -8.19 -23.70
C GLN A 36 -5.46 -7.99 -24.85
N LYS A 37 -4.53 -7.05 -24.71
CA LYS A 37 -3.43 -6.79 -25.65
C LYS A 37 -2.09 -7.34 -25.14
N GLY A 38 -2.06 -8.11 -24.05
CA GLY A 38 -0.84 -8.60 -23.40
C GLY A 38 -0.04 -7.52 -22.67
N LEU A 39 -0.68 -6.38 -22.36
CA LEU A 39 -0.08 -5.23 -21.67
C LEU A 39 -0.47 -5.18 -20.19
N ASP A 40 -0.60 -6.33 -19.53
CA ASP A 40 -0.97 -6.45 -18.11
C ASP A 40 -0.09 -5.57 -17.21
N HIS A 41 1.22 -5.58 -17.46
CA HIS A 41 2.19 -4.76 -16.73
C HIS A 41 1.90 -3.25 -16.79
N VAL A 42 1.29 -2.75 -17.87
CA VAL A 42 0.89 -1.33 -17.99
C VAL A 42 -0.33 -1.05 -17.12
N ALA A 43 -1.33 -1.94 -17.13
CA ALA A 43 -2.50 -1.83 -16.26
C ALA A 43 -2.10 -1.88 -14.78
N GLU A 44 -1.20 -2.80 -14.43
CA GLU A 44 -0.60 -2.89 -13.10
C GLU A 44 0.15 -1.61 -12.72
N ASN A 45 0.91 -1.03 -13.65
CA ASN A 45 1.65 0.20 -13.40
C ASN A 45 0.71 1.38 -13.12
N ILE A 46 -0.38 1.53 -13.88
CA ILE A 46 -1.41 2.55 -13.64
C ILE A 46 -1.97 2.40 -12.22
N LEU A 47 -2.39 1.19 -11.85
CA LEU A 47 -2.99 0.93 -10.54
C LEU A 47 -1.98 1.03 -9.40
N SER A 48 -0.67 0.85 -9.67
CA SER A 48 0.39 0.97 -8.65
C SER A 48 0.50 2.37 -8.05
N TYR A 49 0.00 3.40 -8.75
CA TYR A 49 -0.01 4.77 -8.25
C TYR A 49 -1.10 5.03 -7.21
N LEU A 50 -2.12 4.17 -7.11
CA LEU A 50 -3.24 4.35 -6.19
C LEU A 50 -2.81 4.25 -4.72
N TYR A 51 -3.50 5.00 -3.86
CA TYR A 51 -3.46 4.84 -2.41
C TYR A 51 -4.38 3.69 -1.97
N ALA A 52 -4.29 3.30 -0.70
CA ALA A 52 -5.02 2.14 -0.18
C ALA A 52 -6.54 2.26 -0.38
N ASP A 53 -7.12 3.43 -0.12
CA ASP A 53 -8.56 3.64 -0.26
C ASP A 53 -9.00 3.54 -1.72
N SER A 54 -8.28 4.22 -2.62
CA SER A 54 -8.54 4.15 -4.06
C SER A 54 -8.31 2.75 -4.63
N LEU A 55 -7.33 2.00 -4.11
CA LEU A 55 -7.08 0.62 -4.49
C LEU A 55 -8.21 -0.31 -4.01
N CYS A 56 -8.77 -0.07 -2.82
CA CYS A 56 -9.99 -0.77 -2.37
C CYS A 56 -11.17 -0.47 -3.30
N SER A 57 -11.37 0.79 -3.70
CA SER A 57 -12.42 1.14 -4.67
C SER A 57 -12.18 0.47 -6.02
N ALA A 58 -10.94 0.41 -6.48
CA ALA A 58 -10.54 -0.24 -7.73
C ALA A 58 -10.86 -1.75 -7.72
N GLU A 59 -10.69 -2.44 -6.59
CA GLU A 59 -11.08 -3.86 -6.42
C GLU A 59 -12.58 -4.11 -6.64
N LEU A 60 -13.42 -3.10 -6.42
CA LEU A 60 -14.88 -3.20 -6.48
C LEU A 60 -15.48 -2.74 -7.81
N VAL A 61 -14.66 -2.27 -8.76
CA VAL A 61 -15.15 -1.79 -10.06
C VAL A 61 -15.75 -2.94 -10.87
N CYS A 62 -14.98 -4.01 -11.09
CA CYS A 62 -15.44 -5.22 -11.76
C CYS A 62 -14.49 -6.41 -11.50
N LYS A 63 -14.88 -7.61 -11.95
CA LYS A 63 -14.08 -8.84 -11.80
C LYS A 63 -12.70 -8.74 -12.47
N GLU A 64 -12.60 -8.04 -13.60
CA GLU A 64 -11.34 -7.91 -14.33
C GLU A 64 -10.37 -6.97 -13.60
N TRP A 65 -10.85 -5.84 -13.06
CA TRP A 65 -10.05 -4.98 -12.21
C TRP A 65 -9.52 -5.73 -10.98
N TYR A 66 -10.38 -6.51 -10.33
CA TYR A 66 -9.96 -7.37 -9.22
C TYR A 66 -8.88 -8.38 -9.65
N ARG A 67 -9.05 -9.02 -10.82
CA ARG A 67 -8.06 -9.95 -11.38
C ARG A 67 -6.69 -9.28 -11.54
N VAL A 68 -6.63 -8.13 -12.22
CA VAL A 68 -5.39 -7.36 -12.41
C VAL A 68 -4.75 -6.96 -11.08
N ILE A 69 -5.55 -6.51 -10.10
CA ILE A 69 -5.05 -6.16 -8.76
C ILE A 69 -4.46 -7.38 -8.03
N SER A 70 -5.15 -8.53 -8.12
CA SER A 70 -4.78 -9.76 -7.45
C SER A 70 -3.54 -10.43 -8.05
N GLU A 71 -3.52 -10.63 -9.37
CA GLU A 71 -2.41 -11.26 -10.09
C GLU A 71 -1.17 -10.35 -10.14
N GLY A 72 -1.39 -9.04 -10.29
CA GLY A 72 -0.33 -8.03 -10.24
C GLY A 72 0.24 -7.77 -8.84
N MET A 73 -0.26 -8.46 -7.80
CA MET A 73 0.19 -8.35 -6.41
C MET A 73 0.24 -6.90 -5.90
N LEU A 74 -0.76 -6.07 -6.25
CA LEU A 74 -0.66 -4.62 -6.01
C LEU A 74 -0.63 -4.24 -4.53
N TRP A 75 -1.29 -5.00 -3.64
CA TRP A 75 -1.18 -4.80 -2.20
C TRP A 75 0.24 -5.02 -1.68
N LYS A 76 0.95 -6.02 -2.21
CA LYS A 76 2.37 -6.24 -1.90
C LYS A 76 3.21 -5.05 -2.38
N LYS A 77 3.02 -4.62 -3.63
CA LYS A 77 3.73 -3.47 -4.21
C LYS A 77 3.48 -2.19 -3.41
N LEU A 78 2.25 -1.96 -2.94
CA LEU A 78 1.87 -0.82 -2.12
C LEU A 78 2.60 -0.84 -0.77
N ILE A 79 2.62 -1.99 -0.08
CA ILE A 79 3.37 -2.15 1.18
C ILE A 79 4.87 -1.94 0.95
N GLU A 80 5.45 -2.54 -0.08
CA GLU A 80 6.87 -2.36 -0.41
C GLU A 80 7.23 -0.91 -0.75
N ARG A 81 6.33 -0.18 -1.43
CA ARG A 81 6.51 1.25 -1.68
C ARG A 81 6.55 2.02 -0.36
N LYS A 82 5.60 1.76 0.55
CA LYS A 82 5.58 2.38 1.88
C LYS A 82 6.85 2.07 2.68
N VAL A 83 7.31 0.82 2.71
CA VAL A 83 8.56 0.43 3.36
C VAL A 83 9.79 1.13 2.78
N ARG A 84 9.81 1.39 1.47
CA ARG A 84 10.93 2.12 0.83
C ARG A 84 10.94 3.61 1.16
N THR A 85 9.76 4.23 1.33
CA THR A 85 9.63 5.68 1.48
C THR A 85 9.51 6.15 2.93
N ASP A 86 9.09 5.26 3.85
CA ASP A 86 8.71 5.61 5.21
C ASP A 86 9.51 4.76 6.23
N SER A 87 10.29 5.43 7.07
CA SER A 87 11.14 4.79 8.09
C SER A 87 10.35 4.08 9.17
N LEU A 88 9.14 4.55 9.51
CA LEU A 88 8.25 3.89 10.46
C LEU A 88 7.82 2.52 9.90
N TRP A 89 7.42 2.49 8.63
CA TRP A 89 7.04 1.25 7.95
C TRP A 89 8.21 0.27 7.89
N ARG A 90 9.41 0.76 7.58
CA ARG A 90 10.61 -0.08 7.55
C ARG A 90 10.95 -0.66 8.92
N GLY A 91 11.02 0.18 9.96
CA GLY A 91 11.30 -0.28 11.32
C GLY A 91 10.25 -1.25 11.83
N LEU A 92 8.97 -1.00 11.54
CA LEU A 92 7.89 -1.90 11.92
C LEU A 92 7.97 -3.24 11.17
N ALA A 93 8.35 -3.23 9.89
CA ALA A 93 8.54 -4.44 9.09
C ALA A 93 9.57 -5.38 9.68
N GLU A 94 10.70 -4.81 10.10
CA GLU A 94 11.82 -5.52 10.71
C GLU A 94 11.41 -6.04 12.10
N ARG A 95 10.87 -5.17 12.96
CA ARG A 95 10.48 -5.51 14.35
C ARG A 95 9.33 -6.51 14.44
N ARG A 96 8.38 -6.49 13.51
CA ARG A 96 7.24 -7.43 13.44
C ARG A 96 7.49 -8.62 12.50
N SER A 97 8.69 -8.72 11.90
CA SER A 97 9.12 -9.84 11.05
C SER A 97 8.27 -10.11 9.80
N TRP A 98 7.45 -9.16 9.33
CA TRP A 98 6.77 -9.30 8.03
C TRP A 98 7.63 -8.84 6.84
N ILE A 99 8.79 -8.22 7.09
CA ILE A 99 9.79 -7.88 6.07
C ILE A 99 10.21 -9.10 5.22
N GLN A 100 10.18 -10.30 5.80
CA GLN A 100 10.55 -11.56 5.12
C GLN A 100 9.61 -11.97 3.98
N TYR A 101 8.40 -11.39 3.94
CA TYR A 101 7.41 -11.65 2.88
C TYR A 101 7.46 -10.58 1.78
N LEU A 102 8.37 -9.62 1.87
CA LEU A 102 8.50 -8.52 0.92
C LEU A 102 9.74 -8.70 0.05
N PHE A 103 9.77 -7.95 -1.06
CA PHE A 103 10.88 -7.95 -2.02
C PHE A 103 11.08 -9.34 -2.66
N LYS A 104 12.30 -9.89 -2.54
CA LYS A 104 12.68 -11.18 -3.11
C LYS A 104 12.52 -12.29 -2.06
N PRO A 105 11.81 -13.38 -2.38
CA PRO A 105 11.72 -14.52 -1.48
C PRO A 105 13.08 -15.16 -1.27
N LYS A 106 13.25 -15.81 -0.11
CA LYS A 106 14.40 -16.69 0.13
C LYS A 106 14.36 -17.88 -0.85
N PRO A 107 15.51 -18.41 -1.30
CA PRO A 107 15.56 -19.58 -2.16
C PRO A 107 14.71 -20.73 -1.60
N GLY A 108 13.87 -21.34 -2.44
CA GLY A 108 12.99 -22.45 -2.06
C GLY A 108 11.71 -22.04 -1.29
N LYS A 109 11.48 -20.76 -1.01
CA LYS A 109 10.23 -20.27 -0.43
C LYS A 109 9.43 -19.47 -1.45
N THR A 110 8.13 -19.66 -1.48
CA THR A 110 7.21 -18.80 -2.24
C THR A 110 6.61 -17.76 -1.31
N HIS A 111 6.31 -16.59 -1.88
CA HIS A 111 5.58 -15.57 -1.14
C HIS A 111 4.10 -15.95 -0.98
N PRO A 112 3.44 -15.48 0.09
CA PRO A 112 2.00 -15.60 0.24
C PRO A 112 1.22 -15.02 -0.97
N ASN A 113 -0.04 -15.41 -1.09
CA ASN A 113 -0.93 -14.88 -2.13
C ASN A 113 -1.36 -13.42 -1.85
N HIS A 114 -2.04 -12.79 -2.82
CA HIS A 114 -2.48 -11.40 -2.70
C HIS A 114 -3.40 -11.14 -1.48
N LYS A 115 -4.25 -12.12 -1.09
CA LYS A 115 -5.19 -12.00 0.04
C LYS A 115 -4.46 -11.79 1.36
N PHE A 116 -3.29 -12.41 1.53
CA PHE A 116 -2.44 -12.17 2.69
C PHE A 116 -2.09 -10.69 2.82
N TYR A 117 -1.54 -10.07 1.78
CA TYR A 117 -1.14 -8.65 1.81
C TYR A 117 -2.34 -7.71 1.96
N ARG A 118 -3.46 -8.04 1.31
CA ARG A 118 -4.73 -7.31 1.47
C ARG A 118 -5.20 -7.27 2.93
N SER A 119 -5.05 -8.39 3.64
CA SER A 119 -5.42 -8.53 5.05
C SER A 119 -4.36 -7.96 6.01
N LEU A 120 -3.10 -7.93 5.58
CA LEU A 120 -1.98 -7.43 6.36
C LEU A 120 -2.01 -5.90 6.44
N PHE A 121 -2.36 -5.22 5.34
CA PHE A 121 -2.38 -3.76 5.28
C PHE A 121 -3.18 -3.09 6.42
N PRO A 122 -4.47 -3.42 6.67
CA PRO A 122 -5.22 -2.81 7.78
C PRO A 122 -4.64 -3.16 9.16
N LYS A 123 -4.00 -4.33 9.32
CA LYS A 123 -3.32 -4.69 10.57
C LYS A 123 -2.09 -3.81 10.81
N ILE A 124 -1.35 -3.47 9.76
CA ILE A 124 -0.21 -2.53 9.85
C ILE A 124 -0.70 -1.15 10.27
N ILE A 125 -1.79 -0.65 9.67
CA ILE A 125 -2.37 0.65 10.03
C ILE A 125 -2.80 0.67 11.50
N ALA A 126 -3.53 -0.35 11.95
CA ALA A 126 -3.94 -0.46 13.35
C ALA A 126 -2.76 -0.55 14.33
N ASP A 127 -1.66 -1.22 13.93
CA ASP A 127 -0.44 -1.29 14.75
C ASP A 127 0.25 0.09 14.85
N ILE A 128 0.30 0.85 13.74
CA ILE A 128 0.82 2.21 13.72
C ILE A 128 -0.01 3.12 14.64
N GLU A 129 -1.34 3.09 14.53
CA GLU A 129 -2.24 3.86 15.38
C GLU A 129 -2.10 3.48 16.86
N SER A 130 -1.93 2.18 17.16
CA SER A 130 -1.70 1.69 18.52
C SER A 130 -0.37 2.20 19.09
N ILE A 131 0.70 2.19 18.30
CA ILE A 131 1.99 2.76 18.68
C ILE A 131 1.85 4.26 18.97
N GLU A 132 1.19 5.01 18.08
CA GLU A 132 0.95 6.44 18.28
C GLU A 132 0.14 6.73 19.55
N ASN A 133 -0.90 5.94 19.81
CA ASN A 133 -1.69 6.04 21.04
C ASN A 133 -0.86 5.74 22.30
N ASN A 134 0.05 4.76 22.24
CA ASN A 134 0.95 4.49 23.36
C ASN A 134 1.88 5.67 23.63
N TRP A 135 2.40 6.33 22.59
CA TRP A 135 3.17 7.57 22.74
C TRP A 135 2.34 8.69 23.36
N ARG A 136 1.12 8.94 22.88
CA ARG A 136 0.23 9.99 23.39
C ARG A 136 -0.17 9.77 24.86
N LEU A 137 -0.33 8.51 25.27
CA LEU A 137 -0.75 8.13 26.62
C LEU A 137 0.43 7.81 27.56
N GLY A 138 1.67 7.92 27.10
CA GLY A 138 2.85 7.58 27.88
C GLY A 138 2.98 6.09 28.26
N ARG A 139 2.32 5.19 27.53
CA ARG A 139 2.37 3.74 27.77
C ARG A 139 3.67 3.17 27.19
N HIS A 140 4.59 2.76 28.05
CA HIS A 140 5.90 2.26 27.63
C HIS A 140 6.39 1.12 28.53
N ASN A 141 7.34 0.34 28.01
CA ASN A 141 8.08 -0.65 28.79
C ASN A 141 9.42 -0.02 29.21
N LEU A 142 9.69 0.04 30.51
CA LEU A 142 10.91 0.63 31.06
C LEU A 142 11.92 -0.45 31.47
N GLN A 143 13.04 -0.49 30.77
CA GLN A 143 14.20 -1.30 31.14
C GLN A 143 15.31 -0.41 31.70
N ARG A 144 15.94 -0.84 32.81
CA ARG A 144 17.01 -0.09 33.49
C ARG A 144 18.32 -0.85 33.39
N ILE A 145 19.38 -0.17 32.94
CA ILE A 145 20.74 -0.71 32.86
C ILE A 145 21.59 0.00 33.91
N ASN A 146 22.18 -0.76 34.83
CA ASN A 146 23.11 -0.21 35.82
C ASN A 146 24.54 -0.27 35.27
N CYS A 147 25.15 0.91 35.05
CA CYS A 147 26.48 1.05 34.47
C CYS A 147 27.63 0.77 35.45
N ARG A 148 27.34 0.58 36.74
CA ARG A 148 28.33 0.21 37.79
C ARG A 148 29.58 1.11 37.84
N SER A 149 29.44 2.43 37.62
CA SER A 149 30.56 3.36 37.77
C SER A 149 30.95 3.56 39.23
N GLU A 150 32.25 3.46 39.52
CA GLU A 150 32.81 3.44 40.89
C GLU A 150 33.02 4.84 41.46
N ASN A 151 33.60 5.78 40.68
CA ASN A 151 34.05 7.09 41.19
C ASN A 151 33.18 8.26 40.74
N SER A 152 32.90 8.39 39.44
CA SER A 152 32.06 9.45 38.86
C SER A 152 30.75 8.85 38.36
N LYS A 153 29.64 9.18 39.03
CA LYS A 153 28.30 8.70 38.63
C LYS A 153 27.68 9.68 37.65
N GLY A 154 27.56 9.29 36.39
CA GLY A 154 26.87 10.05 35.35
C GLY A 154 26.95 9.34 34.00
N VAL A 155 25.98 9.59 33.13
CA VAL A 155 26.05 9.23 31.71
C VAL A 155 25.84 10.52 30.93
N TYR A 156 26.91 11.08 30.38
CA TYR A 156 26.86 12.40 29.73
C TYR A 156 26.36 12.36 28.30
N CYS A 157 26.60 11.24 27.61
CA CYS A 157 26.16 11.02 26.24
C CYS A 157 25.84 9.54 26.02
N LEU A 158 24.90 9.28 25.10
CA LEU A 158 24.59 7.94 24.62
C LEU A 158 24.23 7.95 23.12
N GLN A 159 24.50 6.84 22.45
CA GLN A 159 24.03 6.54 21.10
C GLN A 159 23.61 5.07 21.05
N TYR A 160 22.59 4.73 20.26
CA TYR A 160 22.13 3.35 20.11
C TYR A 160 21.84 2.98 18.65
N ASP A 161 21.88 1.69 18.37
CA ASP A 161 21.38 1.06 17.15
C ASP A 161 20.59 -0.21 17.51
N ASP A 162 20.25 -1.06 16.54
CA ASP A 162 19.50 -2.29 16.78
C ASP A 162 20.29 -3.38 17.55
N HIS A 163 21.61 -3.21 17.71
CA HIS A 163 22.51 -4.20 18.30
C HIS A 163 23.15 -3.75 19.62
N LYS A 164 23.39 -2.45 19.81
CA LYS A 164 24.15 -1.93 20.94
C LYS A 164 23.71 -0.55 21.39
N ILE A 165 24.05 -0.25 22.65
CA ILE A 165 23.98 1.07 23.26
C ILE A 165 25.41 1.42 23.67
N VAL A 166 25.91 2.58 23.22
CA VAL A 166 27.24 3.11 23.55
C VAL A 166 27.05 4.35 24.40
N SER A 167 27.77 4.45 25.52
CA SER A 167 27.61 5.53 26.50
C SER A 167 28.96 6.04 27.00
N GLY A 168 29.09 7.36 27.18
CA GLY A 168 30.21 7.98 27.88
C GLY A 168 29.92 8.08 29.38
N LEU A 169 30.65 7.29 30.17
CA LEU A 169 30.59 7.23 31.64
C LEU A 169 31.59 8.20 32.29
#